data_AF-A0A7V9D429-F1
#
_entry.id   AF-A0A7V9D429-F1
#
_cell.length_a   1.000
_cell.length_b   1.000
_cell.length_c   1.000
_cell.angle_alpha   90.00
_cell.angle_beta   90.00
_cell.angle_gamma   90.00
#
_symmetry.space_group_name_H-M   'P 1'
#
loop_
_entity.id
_entity.type
_entity.pdbx_description
1 polymer ?
#
loop_
_entity_poly.entity_id
_entity_poly.type
_entity_poly.pdbx_seq_one_letter_code
_entity_poly.pdbx_strand_id
1 'polypeptide(L)'
;LPATVPPGYAADAFIALHADGAQNQNARGYKLAAPRHASPESTRLLTAIGTEYGRRTQLPRNNAITNAMRDYYAFNSGGLEHAIDGHTPAVIVEMGFVTNARDRAMLSDRPDVIARALADGILRYLEKQARAEEASRQDVQKGLFGGDTRAFS
;
A
#
# COMPACT_ATOMS: atom_id res chain seq x y z
N LEU A 1 -16.77 13.12 -2.65
CA LEU A 1 -16.71 11.71 -2.20
C LEU A 1 -16.15 11.78 -0.79
N PRO A 2 -16.65 11.04 0.22
CA PRO A 2 -16.07 9.70 0.35
C PRO A 2 -16.79 8.71 1.29
N ALA A 3 -16.32 7.47 1.27
CA ALA A 3 -16.44 6.57 2.41
C ALA A 3 -15.78 7.22 3.64
N THR A 4 -16.45 7.22 4.79
CA THR A 4 -15.92 7.79 6.04
C THR A 4 -14.98 6.79 6.71
N VAL A 5 -13.75 7.20 7.03
CA VAL A 5 -12.84 6.39 7.87
C VAL A 5 -13.32 6.49 9.33
N PRO A 6 -13.53 5.36 10.03
CA PRO A 6 -13.88 5.39 11.45
C PRO A 6 -12.83 6.14 12.28
N PRO A 7 -13.22 6.89 13.31
CA PRO A 7 -12.25 7.51 14.22
C PRO A 7 -11.32 6.47 14.84
N GLY A 8 -10.02 6.77 14.88
CA GLY A 8 -9.00 5.88 15.46
C GLY A 8 -8.79 4.58 14.69
N TYR A 9 -9.13 4.53 13.39
CA TYR A 9 -8.99 3.33 12.58
C TYR A 9 -7.52 2.94 12.42
N ALA A 10 -7.13 1.84 13.06
CA ALA A 10 -5.82 1.21 12.93
C ALA A 10 -5.96 -0.11 12.16
N ALA A 11 -5.00 -0.38 11.26
CA ALA A 11 -4.96 -1.62 10.49
C ALA A 11 -3.53 -1.98 10.10
N ASP A 12 -3.30 -3.24 9.72
CA ASP A 12 -2.01 -3.69 9.19
C ASP A 12 -1.69 -3.07 7.82
N ALA A 13 -2.73 -2.68 7.06
CA ALA A 13 -2.61 -1.92 5.82
C ALA A 13 -3.91 -1.17 5.51
N PHE A 14 -3.77 0.06 5.01
CA PHE A 14 -4.86 0.85 4.43
C PHE A 14 -4.60 1.11 2.95
N ILE A 15 -5.59 0.84 2.10
CA ILE A 15 -5.48 1.00 0.65
C ILE A 15 -6.66 1.83 0.15
N ALA A 16 -6.39 3.01 -0.40
CA ALA A 16 -7.37 3.81 -1.13
C ALA A 16 -7.36 3.43 -2.61
N LEU A 17 -8.47 2.90 -3.13
CA LEU A 17 -8.62 2.49 -4.52
C LEU A 17 -9.34 3.56 -5.32
N HIS A 18 -8.67 4.08 -6.34
CA HIS A 18 -9.15 5.15 -7.20
C HIS A 18 -8.98 4.79 -8.68
N ALA A 19 -9.62 5.56 -9.55
CA ALA A 19 -9.36 5.53 -10.98
C ALA A 19 -9.20 6.97 -11.48
N ASP A 20 -8.14 7.22 -12.23
CA ASP A 20 -7.68 8.55 -12.57
C ASP A 20 -8.38 9.09 -13.82
N GLY A 21 -8.31 10.40 -14.02
CA GLY A 21 -8.78 11.07 -15.21
C GLY A 21 -7.81 12.14 -15.66
N ALA A 22 -7.63 12.26 -16.97
CA ALA A 22 -6.83 13.32 -17.56
C ALA A 22 -7.49 13.87 -18.82
N GLN A 23 -7.28 15.17 -19.09
CA GLN A 23 -7.69 15.81 -20.34
C GLN A 23 -7.00 15.18 -21.55
N ASN A 24 -5.71 14.83 -21.41
CA ASN A 24 -4.99 14.05 -22.42
C ASN A 24 -5.45 12.57 -22.36
N GLN A 25 -6.24 12.16 -23.35
CA GLN A 25 -6.76 10.78 -23.43
C GLN A 25 -5.67 9.71 -23.67
N ASN A 26 -4.45 10.11 -24.06
CA ASN A 26 -3.30 9.20 -24.17
C ASN A 26 -2.62 8.92 -22.83
N ALA A 27 -2.92 9.69 -21.77
CA ALA A 27 -2.44 9.39 -20.44
C ALA A 27 -3.01 8.04 -20.00
N ARG A 28 -2.12 7.13 -19.57
CA ARG A 28 -2.47 5.76 -19.22
C ARG A 28 -1.53 5.19 -18.18
N GLY A 29 -1.85 3.99 -17.73
CA GLY A 29 -1.14 3.27 -16.67
C GLY A 29 -1.73 3.51 -15.30
N TYR A 30 -1.12 2.85 -14.31
CA TYR A 30 -1.48 2.97 -12.90
C TYR A 30 -0.48 3.86 -12.16
N LYS A 31 -0.92 4.46 -11.06
CA LYS A 31 -0.06 5.24 -10.16
C LYS A 31 -0.22 4.74 -8.73
N LEU A 32 0.85 4.87 -7.95
CA LEU A 32 0.80 4.64 -6.51
C LEU A 32 1.50 5.77 -5.77
N ALA A 33 0.93 6.17 -4.64
CA ALA A 33 1.60 7.05 -3.69
C ALA A 33 1.38 6.56 -2.27
N ALA A 34 2.43 6.65 -1.46
CA ALA A 34 2.34 6.59 -0.02
C ALA A 34 2.06 8.00 0.53
N PRO A 35 1.68 8.13 1.82
CA PRO A 35 1.58 9.43 2.49
C PRO A 35 2.84 10.29 2.28
N ARG A 36 2.70 11.62 2.30
CA ARG A 36 3.84 12.56 2.16
C ARG A 36 5.00 12.23 3.11
N HIS A 37 4.68 11.87 4.34
CA HIS A 37 5.63 11.40 5.34
C HIS A 37 5.49 9.88 5.49
N ALA A 38 5.87 9.15 4.44
CA ALA A 38 5.72 7.71 4.40
C ALA A 38 6.60 7.01 5.44
N SER A 39 5.99 6.11 6.21
CA SER A 39 6.74 5.15 7.02
C SER A 39 7.50 4.15 6.11
N PRO A 40 8.55 3.48 6.64
CA PRO A 40 9.18 2.36 5.92
C PRO A 40 8.16 1.30 5.48
N GLU A 41 7.12 1.09 6.29
CA GLU A 41 6.06 0.12 6.03
C GLU A 41 5.13 0.53 4.90
N SER A 42 4.71 1.80 4.84
CA SER A 42 3.98 2.33 3.68
C SER A 42 4.80 2.21 2.39
N THR A 43 6.11 2.39 2.47
CA THR A 43 7.02 2.20 1.32
C THR A 43 7.06 0.73 0.88
N ARG A 44 7.18 -0.21 1.82
CA ARG A 44 7.15 -1.65 1.53
C ARG A 44 5.82 -2.10 0.94
N LEU A 45 4.70 -1.62 1.48
CA LEU A 45 3.35 -1.86 0.96
C LEU A 45 3.22 -1.35 -0.48
N LEU A 46 3.61 -0.09 -0.74
CA LEU A 46 3.61 0.50 -2.08
C LEU A 46 4.43 -0.31 -3.08
N THR A 47 5.62 -0.78 -2.68
CA THR A 47 6.48 -1.61 -3.54
C THR A 47 5.84 -2.97 -3.82
N ALA A 48 5.26 -3.63 -2.82
CA ALA A 48 4.62 -4.93 -2.98
C ALA A 48 3.43 -4.84 -3.94
N ILE A 49 2.52 -3.88 -3.72
CA ILE A 49 1.38 -3.67 -4.60
C ILE A 49 1.82 -3.24 -5.99
N GLY A 50 2.75 -2.28 -6.11
CA GLY A 50 3.22 -1.84 -7.43
C GLY A 50 3.84 -2.98 -8.24
N THR A 51 4.54 -3.92 -7.59
CA THR A 51 5.13 -5.07 -8.28
C THR A 51 4.06 -6.03 -8.81
N GLU A 52 3.13 -6.45 -7.96
CA GLU A 52 2.08 -7.40 -8.38
C GLU A 52 1.08 -6.78 -9.34
N TYR A 53 0.75 -5.50 -9.13
CA TYR A 53 -0.17 -4.77 -10.00
C TYR A 53 0.37 -4.63 -11.41
N GLY A 54 1.62 -4.18 -11.58
CA GLY A 54 2.25 -4.13 -12.90
C GLY A 54 2.35 -5.52 -13.55
N ARG A 55 2.79 -6.54 -12.79
CA ARG A 55 2.96 -7.91 -13.29
C ARG A 55 1.65 -8.53 -13.77
N ARG A 56 0.55 -8.35 -13.03
CA ARG A 56 -0.74 -8.98 -13.35
C ARG A 56 -1.55 -8.22 -14.38
N THR A 57 -1.58 -6.89 -14.30
CA THR A 57 -2.38 -6.07 -15.21
C THR A 57 -1.68 -5.78 -16.53
N GLN A 58 -0.34 -5.85 -16.57
CA GLN A 58 0.48 -5.42 -17.72
C GLN A 58 0.26 -3.95 -18.10
N LEU A 59 -0.38 -3.15 -17.24
CA LEU A 59 -0.47 -1.71 -17.41
C LEU A 59 0.91 -1.09 -17.15
N PRO A 60 1.28 -0.01 -17.85
CA PRO A 60 2.52 0.70 -17.54
C PRO A 60 2.39 1.41 -16.19
N ARG A 61 3.51 1.57 -15.47
CA ARG A 61 3.56 2.45 -14.31
C ARG A 61 3.66 3.90 -14.78
N ASN A 62 2.79 4.75 -14.26
CA ASN A 62 2.81 6.18 -14.48
C ASN A 62 3.37 6.88 -13.24
N ASN A 63 4.42 7.69 -13.43
CA ASN A 63 5.15 8.34 -12.33
C ASN A 63 4.69 9.80 -12.07
N ALA A 64 3.63 10.26 -12.75
CA ALA A 64 3.04 11.58 -12.51
C ALA A 64 2.19 11.61 -11.22
N ILE A 65 2.88 11.47 -10.08
CA ILE A 65 2.30 11.47 -8.73
C ILE A 65 2.00 12.90 -8.29
N THR A 66 0.76 13.18 -7.89
CA THR A 66 0.32 14.51 -7.46
C THR A 66 0.45 14.72 -5.94
N ASN A 67 0.40 15.97 -5.49
CA ASN A 67 0.31 16.27 -4.06
C ASN A 67 -0.99 15.74 -3.45
N ALA A 68 -2.12 15.85 -4.17
CA ALA A 68 -3.42 15.35 -3.71
C ALA A 68 -3.41 13.84 -3.39
N MET A 69 -2.61 13.03 -4.09
CA MET A 69 -2.42 11.62 -3.76
C MET A 69 -1.64 11.43 -2.45
N ARG A 70 -0.57 12.22 -2.23
CA ARG A 70 0.28 12.13 -1.03
C ARG A 70 -0.35 12.73 0.21
N ASP A 71 -1.26 13.70 0.01
CA ASP A 71 -1.98 14.45 1.03
C ASP A 71 -3.47 14.04 1.08
N TYR A 72 -3.77 12.81 0.63
CA TYR A 72 -5.12 12.26 0.65
C TYR A 72 -5.71 12.34 2.07
N TYR A 73 -6.99 12.71 2.20
CA TYR A 73 -7.60 13.05 3.48
C TYR A 73 -7.40 11.96 4.55
N ALA A 74 -7.49 10.68 4.15
CA ALA A 74 -7.38 9.56 5.08
C ALA A 74 -5.98 9.44 5.70
N PHE A 75 -4.96 10.07 5.11
CA PHE A 75 -3.58 10.09 5.63
C PHE A 75 -3.35 11.22 6.65
N ASN A 76 -4.30 12.12 6.85
CA ASN A 76 -4.16 13.29 7.72
C ASN A 76 -4.54 12.97 9.18
N SER A 77 -3.83 12.02 9.79
CA SER A 77 -4.08 11.53 11.15
C SER A 77 -3.95 12.61 12.25
N GLY A 78 -3.12 13.63 12.03
CA GLY A 78 -2.91 14.73 12.97
C GLY A 78 -3.91 15.88 12.86
N GLY A 79 -4.74 15.91 11.82
CA GLY A 79 -5.61 17.05 11.50
C GLY A 79 -7.08 16.71 11.29
N LEU A 80 -7.45 15.44 11.12
CA LEU A 80 -8.82 15.00 10.87
C LEU A 80 -9.19 13.83 11.80
N GLU A 81 -10.41 13.88 12.36
CA GLU A 81 -10.98 12.78 13.15
C GLU A 81 -11.23 11.52 12.29
N HIS A 82 -11.63 11.73 11.04
CA HIS A 82 -11.93 10.67 10.07
C HIS A 82 -10.71 10.39 9.18
N ALA A 83 -9.61 9.99 9.81
CA ALA A 83 -8.38 9.55 9.19
C ALA A 83 -7.87 8.27 9.87
N ILE A 84 -6.94 7.57 9.20
CA ILE A 84 -6.31 6.39 9.79
C ILE A 84 -5.36 6.80 10.91
N ASP A 85 -5.05 5.87 11.80
CA ASP A 85 -3.98 6.04 12.78
C ASP A 85 -2.63 6.28 12.08
N GLY A 86 -1.79 7.17 12.63
CA GLY A 86 -0.51 7.58 12.03
C GLY A 86 0.52 6.45 11.84
N HIS A 87 0.35 5.33 12.53
CA HIS A 87 1.20 4.15 12.38
C HIS A 87 0.66 3.16 11.33
N THR A 88 -0.56 3.34 10.84
CA THR A 88 -1.16 2.47 9.81
C THR A 88 -0.41 2.59 8.48
N PRO A 89 0.21 1.52 7.96
CA PRO A 89 0.83 1.53 6.63
C PRO A 89 -0.22 1.82 5.56
N ALA A 90 0.06 2.75 4.65
CA ALA A 90 -0.97 3.25 3.74
C ALA A 90 -0.47 3.55 2.33
N VAL A 91 -1.38 3.39 1.36
CA VAL A 91 -1.14 3.70 -0.05
C VAL A 91 -2.44 4.07 -0.75
N ILE A 92 -2.36 4.99 -1.70
CA ILE A 92 -3.42 5.25 -2.69
C ILE A 92 -2.99 4.67 -4.03
N VAL A 93 -3.91 3.94 -4.67
CA VAL A 93 -3.71 3.31 -5.97
C VAL A 93 -4.69 3.92 -6.95
N GLU A 94 -4.15 4.66 -7.92
CA GLU A 94 -4.90 5.05 -9.12
C GLU A 94 -4.75 3.90 -10.11
N MET A 95 -5.78 3.07 -10.19
CA MET A 95 -5.76 1.75 -10.84
C MET A 95 -5.59 1.81 -12.36
N GLY A 96 -5.91 2.96 -12.97
CA GLY A 96 -5.86 3.21 -14.40
C GLY A 96 -6.57 4.52 -14.72
N PHE A 97 -6.46 5.01 -15.96
CA PHE A 97 -7.18 6.21 -16.38
C PHE A 97 -8.54 5.85 -16.99
N VAL A 98 -9.64 6.27 -16.38
CA VAL A 98 -11.00 6.06 -16.93
C VAL A 98 -11.20 6.80 -18.26
N THR A 99 -10.42 7.86 -18.51
CA THR A 99 -10.46 8.60 -19.78
C THR A 99 -9.71 7.88 -20.91
N ASN A 100 -8.81 6.93 -20.61
CA ASN A 100 -8.11 6.14 -21.61
C ASN A 100 -8.90 4.86 -21.93
N ALA A 101 -9.16 4.60 -23.22
CA ALA A 101 -9.99 3.47 -23.63
C ALA A 101 -9.42 2.09 -23.23
N ARG A 102 -8.09 1.91 -23.27
CA ARG A 102 -7.45 0.62 -22.95
C ARG A 102 -7.47 0.36 -21.45
N ASP A 103 -7.16 1.37 -20.65
CA ASP A 103 -7.17 1.24 -19.20
C ASP A 103 -8.60 1.09 -18.69
N ARG A 104 -9.55 1.88 -19.22
CA ARG A 104 -10.97 1.72 -18.89
C ARG A 104 -11.47 0.30 -19.16
N ALA A 105 -11.13 -0.30 -20.32
CA ALA A 105 -11.50 -1.69 -20.62
C ALA A 105 -10.88 -2.68 -19.63
N MET A 106 -9.64 -2.48 -19.18
CA MET A 106 -9.07 -3.31 -18.10
C MET A 106 -9.87 -3.17 -16.80
N LEU A 107 -10.27 -1.95 -16.43
CA LEU A 107 -11.02 -1.69 -15.20
C LEU A 107 -12.46 -2.23 -15.24
N SER A 108 -13.15 -2.13 -16.38
CA SER A 108 -14.55 -2.54 -16.54
C SER A 108 -14.70 -4.02 -16.87
N ASP A 109 -13.86 -4.54 -17.75
CA ASP A 109 -14.07 -5.86 -18.36
C ASP A 109 -13.27 -6.95 -17.65
N ARG A 110 -12.19 -6.56 -16.95
CA ARG A 110 -11.26 -7.46 -16.24
C ARG A 110 -11.11 -7.12 -14.74
N PRO A 111 -12.19 -6.85 -13.99
CA PRO A 111 -12.09 -6.48 -12.58
C PRO A 111 -11.51 -7.63 -11.72
N ASP A 112 -11.63 -8.88 -12.18
CA ASP A 112 -11.00 -10.05 -11.57
C ASP A 112 -9.46 -9.94 -11.57
N VAL A 113 -8.87 -9.45 -12.67
CA VAL A 113 -7.43 -9.23 -12.80
C VAL A 113 -6.97 -8.12 -11.86
N ILE A 114 -7.74 -7.02 -11.77
CA ILE A 114 -7.45 -5.89 -10.87
C ILE A 114 -7.53 -6.33 -9.39
N ALA A 115 -8.60 -7.02 -9.01
CA ALA A 115 -8.77 -7.50 -7.64
C ALA A 115 -7.64 -8.47 -7.25
N ARG A 116 -7.27 -9.39 -8.15
CA ARG A 116 -6.20 -10.36 -7.90
C ARG A 116 -4.81 -9.71 -7.89
N ALA A 117 -4.60 -8.66 -8.68
CA ALA A 117 -3.42 -7.80 -8.62
C ALA A 117 -3.22 -7.13 -7.25
N LEU A 118 -4.29 -6.54 -6.73
CA LEU A 118 -4.27 -5.89 -5.41
C LEU A 118 -4.10 -6.91 -4.29
N ALA A 119 -4.88 -8.00 -4.32
CA ALA A 119 -4.83 -9.05 -3.30
C ALA A 119 -3.44 -9.67 -3.18
N ASP A 120 -2.82 -10.06 -4.30
CA ASP A 120 -1.46 -10.58 -4.29
C ASP A 120 -0.45 -9.58 -3.72
N GLY A 121 -0.58 -8.30 -4.06
CA GLY A 121 0.27 -7.24 -3.54
C GLY A 121 0.16 -7.08 -2.02
N ILE A 122 -1.08 -7.10 -1.51
CA ILE A 122 -1.38 -7.00 -0.07
C ILE A 122 -0.87 -8.25 0.66
N LEU A 123 -1.17 -9.45 0.16
CA LEU A 123 -0.69 -10.70 0.76
C LEU A 123 0.83 -10.77 0.79
N ARG A 124 1.50 -10.39 -0.31
CA ARG A 124 2.96 -10.32 -0.38
C ARG A 124 3.55 -9.37 0.67
N TYR A 125 2.88 -8.26 0.97
CA TYR A 125 3.29 -7.35 2.03
C TYR A 125 3.10 -7.99 3.42
N LEU A 126 1.90 -8.47 3.72
CA LEU A 126 1.56 -9.03 5.04
C LEU A 126 2.40 -10.26 5.40
N GLU A 127 2.61 -11.17 4.45
CA GLU A 127 3.47 -12.34 4.68
C GLU A 127 4.93 -11.95 4.96
N LYS A 128 5.43 -10.86 4.37
CA LYS A 128 6.77 -10.35 4.69
C LYS A 128 6.84 -9.76 6.10
N GLN A 129 5.78 -9.09 6.56
CA GLN A 129 5.70 -8.60 7.94
C GLN A 129 5.70 -9.74 8.93
N ALA A 130 4.81 -10.72 8.74
CA ALA A 130 4.71 -11.89 9.62
C ALA A 130 6.05 -12.62 9.79
N ARG A 131 6.79 -12.82 8.69
CA ARG A 131 8.14 -13.42 8.73
C ARG A 131 9.16 -12.57 9.51
N ALA A 132 9.10 -11.24 9.37
CA ALA A 132 10.02 -10.34 10.07
C ALA A 132 9.73 -10.29 11.58
N GLU A 133 8.46 -10.33 11.97
CA GLU A 133 8.03 -10.41 13.36
C GLU A 133 8.44 -11.72 14.01
N GLU A 134 8.25 -12.84 13.30
CA GLU A 134 8.64 -14.17 13.79
C GLU A 134 10.16 -14.26 14.01
N ALA A 135 10.96 -13.77 13.06
CA ALA A 135 12.41 -13.69 13.21
C ALA A 135 12.81 -12.84 14.43
N SER A 136 12.18 -11.67 14.59
CA SER A 136 12.46 -10.77 15.72
C SER A 136 12.12 -11.41 17.07
N ARG A 137 11.02 -12.16 17.17
CA ARG A 137 10.64 -12.89 18.39
C ARG A 137 11.65 -13.99 18.74
N GLN A 138 12.13 -14.73 17.74
CA GLN A 138 13.14 -15.77 17.94
C GLN A 138 14.47 -15.20 18.42
N ASP A 139 14.87 -14.03 17.92
CA ASP A 139 16.10 -13.36 18.34
C ASP A 139 16.01 -12.87 19.79
N VAL A 140 14.87 -12.28 20.19
CA VAL A 140 14.62 -11.89 21.60
C VAL A 140 14.68 -13.11 22.51
N GLN A 141 14.06 -14.22 22.13
CA GLN A 141 14.09 -15.46 22.92
C GLN A 141 15.52 -16.01 23.07
N LYS A 142 16.32 -16.03 21.99
CA LYS A 142 17.73 -16.44 22.06
C LYS A 142 18.57 -15.51 22.94
N GLY A 143 18.34 -14.20 22.88
CA GLY A 143 19.04 -13.23 23.72
C GLY A 143 18.72 -13.39 25.21
N LEU A 144 17.48 -13.77 25.55
CA LEU A 144 17.05 -13.97 26.93
C LEU A 144 17.59 -15.26 27.57
N PHE A 145 17.79 -16.32 26.78
CA PHE A 145 18.26 -17.63 27.26
C PHE A 145 19.75 -17.92 26.97
N GLY A 146 20.41 -17.12 26.13
CA GLY A 146 21.82 -17.32 25.74
C GLY A 146 22.85 -16.51 26.55
N GLY A 147 22.42 -15.74 27.56
CA GLY A 147 23.28 -14.82 28.30
C GLY A 147 24.18 -15.42 29.38
N ASP A 148 24.03 -16.71 29.73
CA ASP A 148 24.64 -17.25 30.96
C ASP A 148 25.46 -18.53 30.70
N THR A 149 26.59 -18.41 30.01
CA THR A 149 27.56 -19.53 29.90
C THR A 149 29.02 -19.10 30.06
N ARG A 150 29.29 -18.05 30.85
CA ARG A 150 30.63 -17.77 31.35
C ARG A 150 30.65 -17.73 32.87
N ALA A 151 30.67 -18.90 33.48
CA ALA A 151 31.23 -19.05 34.82
C ALA A 151 31.83 -20.46 34.96
N PHE A 152 33.03 -20.50 35.51
CA PHE A 152 33.80 -21.66 35.98
C PHE A 152 34.61 -22.46 34.93
N SER A 153 35.83 -21.97 34.69
CA SER A 153 37.05 -22.80 34.63
C SER A 153 38.11 -22.20 35.54
#